data_AF-X0Z0U0-F1
#
_entry.id   AF-X0Z0U0-F1
#
_cell.length_a   1.000
_cell.length_b   1.000
_cell.length_c   1.000
_cell.angle_alpha   90.00
_cell.angle_beta   90.00
_cell.angle_gamma   90.00
#
_symmetry.space_group_name_H-M   'P 1'
#
loop_
_entity.id
_entity.type
_entity.pdbx_description
1 polymer ?
#
loop_
_entity_poly.entity_id
_entity_poly.type
_entity_poly.pdbx_seq_one_letter_code
_entity_poly.pdbx_strand_id
1 'polypeptide(L)'
;AHFFISDIILLAALVIIIIIGVVLFANFLSSGIDEATDFERVEKLVEAQEAKFQAELAEAELKAEQAKQAKAKGADVKQPAVQPQPPKPQPDEIEQLQQNLQAQKLYQWAETEFRIARKPLMSYKRCVNFCREIIQKWPDSAEAAKARVLLRRVPERYRKQYNITDEEMGTSN
;
A
#
# COMPACT_ATOMS: atom_id res chain seq x y z
N ALA A 1 -17.61 -18.34 32.38
CA ALA A 1 -16.18 -17.95 32.41
C ALA A 1 -15.25 -18.94 31.67
N HIS A 2 -15.62 -20.22 31.48
CA HIS A 2 -14.74 -21.21 30.83
C HIS A 2 -14.53 -21.02 29.31
N PHE A 3 -15.46 -20.36 28.59
CA PHE A 3 -15.34 -20.15 27.14
C PHE A 3 -14.25 -19.14 26.75
N PHE A 4 -14.06 -18.07 27.52
CA PHE A 4 -13.09 -17.01 27.19
C PHE A 4 -11.62 -17.43 27.35
N ILE A 5 -11.33 -18.33 28.29
CA ILE A 5 -9.96 -18.78 28.57
C ILE A 5 -9.46 -19.69 27.43
N SER A 6 -10.35 -20.51 26.86
CA SER A 6 -10.01 -21.42 25.78
C SER A 6 -9.64 -20.66 24.49
N ASP A 7 -10.35 -19.59 24.17
CA ASP A 7 -10.07 -18.78 22.97
C ASP A 7 -8.76 -17.98 23.11
N ILE A 8 -8.44 -17.49 24.31
CA ILE A 8 -7.18 -16.78 24.58
C ILE A 8 -5.99 -17.76 24.50
N ILE A 9 -6.14 -18.98 25.01
CA ILE A 9 -5.10 -20.02 24.89
C ILE A 9 -4.90 -20.42 23.42
N LEU A 10 -5.97 -20.53 22.64
CA LEU A 10 -5.89 -20.86 21.22
C LEU A 10 -5.19 -19.75 20.42
N LEU A 11 -5.52 -18.49 20.70
CA LEU A 11 -4.88 -17.31 20.10
C LEU A 11 -3.39 -17.23 20.47
N ALA A 12 -3.03 -17.42 21.73
CA ALA A 12 -1.65 -17.40 22.18
C ALA A 12 -0.82 -18.52 21.53
N ALA A 13 -1.37 -19.74 21.44
CA ALA A 13 -0.71 -20.86 20.78
C ALA A 13 -0.48 -20.61 19.28
N LEU A 14 -1.46 -20.00 18.59
CA LEU A 14 -1.36 -19.70 17.16
C LEU A 14 -0.31 -18.62 16.88
N VAL A 15 -0.22 -17.59 17.72
CA VAL A 15 0.83 -16.56 17.63
C VAL A 15 2.22 -17.16 17.84
N ILE A 16 2.40 -18.03 18.83
CA ILE A 16 3.68 -18.71 19.09
C ILE A 16 4.09 -19.58 17.88
N ILE A 17 3.16 -20.31 17.26
CA ILE A 17 3.44 -21.13 16.08
C ILE A 17 3.85 -20.27 14.87
N ILE A 18 3.20 -19.12 14.66
CA ILE A 18 3.59 -18.19 13.57
C ILE A 18 5.00 -17.63 13.82
N ILE A 19 5.33 -17.25 15.06
CA ILE A 19 6.65 -16.73 15.40
C ILE A 19 7.72 -17.81 15.18
N ILE A 20 7.50 -19.03 15.69
CA ILE A 20 8.42 -20.16 15.46
C ILE A 20 8.56 -20.46 13.97
N GLY A 21 7.45 -20.42 13.21
CA GLY A 21 7.46 -20.63 11.76
C GLY A 21 8.25 -19.57 11.00
N VAL A 22 8.13 -18.29 11.37
CA VAL A 22 8.91 -17.18 10.77
C VAL A 22 10.39 -17.29 11.13
N VAL A 23 10.72 -17.66 12.37
CA VAL A 23 12.12 -17.85 12.83
C VAL A 23 12.77 -19.04 12.13
N LEU A 24 12.09 -20.18 12.04
CA LEU A 24 12.61 -21.35 11.33
C LEU A 24 12.71 -21.10 9.82
N PHE A 25 11.79 -20.35 9.23
CA PHE A 25 11.84 -19.99 7.81
C PHE A 25 12.95 -18.97 7.51
N ALA A 26 13.23 -18.04 8.41
CA ALA A 26 14.36 -17.12 8.33
C ALA A 26 15.71 -17.88 8.48
N ASN A 27 15.79 -18.83 9.41
CA ASN A 27 16.97 -19.69 9.58
C ASN A 27 17.21 -20.63 8.39
N PHE A 28 16.16 -21.02 7.66
CA PHE A 28 16.31 -21.83 6.45
C PHE A 28 16.80 -21.02 5.22
N LEU A 29 16.61 -19.69 5.21
CA LEU A 29 17.13 -18.81 4.16
C LEU A 29 18.52 -18.24 4.44
N SER A 30 18.97 -18.22 5.69
CA SER A 30 20.30 -17.75 6.10
C SER A 30 21.15 -18.90 6.62
N SER A 31 21.97 -19.47 5.74
CA SER A 31 23.11 -20.28 6.17
C SER A 31 24.11 -19.38 6.89
N GLY A 32 24.04 -19.36 8.21
CA GLY A 32 25.04 -18.80 9.13
C GLY A 32 24.79 -17.35 9.50
N ILE A 33 24.37 -17.09 10.74
CA ILE A 33 24.65 -15.88 11.53
C ILE A 33 24.39 -16.21 13.01
N ASP A 34 25.30 -15.76 13.87
CA ASP A 34 25.29 -15.91 15.32
C ASP A 34 24.11 -15.18 15.99
N GLU A 35 23.36 -15.93 16.79
CA GLU A 35 22.10 -15.62 17.48
C GLU A 35 22.15 -14.37 18.41
N ALA A 36 23.35 -13.91 18.80
CA ALA A 36 23.50 -12.79 19.73
C ALA A 36 23.43 -11.39 19.09
N THR A 37 23.67 -11.26 17.78
CA THR A 37 23.82 -9.93 17.13
C THR A 37 22.55 -9.35 16.53
N ASP A 38 21.53 -10.17 16.29
CA ASP A 38 20.29 -9.72 15.64
C ASP A 38 19.30 -9.05 16.61
N PHE A 39 19.26 -9.48 17.88
CA PHE A 39 18.35 -8.91 18.88
C PHE A 39 18.73 -7.46 19.23
N GLU A 40 20.02 -7.18 19.39
CA GLU A 40 20.54 -5.84 19.72
C GLU A 40 20.32 -4.82 18.58
N ARG A 41 20.30 -5.28 17.31
CA ARG A 41 19.96 -4.44 16.16
C ARG A 41 18.47 -4.10 16.12
N VAL A 42 17.62 -5.06 16.45
CA VAL A 42 16.16 -4.84 16.50
C VAL A 42 15.82 -3.86 17.61
N GLU A 43 16.41 -4.01 18.79
CA GLU A 43 16.21 -3.10 19.92
C GLU A 43 16.63 -1.66 19.56
N LYS A 44 17.83 -1.47 18.97
CA LYS A 44 18.28 -0.17 18.48
C LYS A 44 17.38 0.47 17.42
N LEU A 45 16.76 -0.33 16.56
CA LEU A 45 15.83 0.18 15.55
C LEU A 45 14.50 0.61 16.17
N VAL A 46 13.99 -0.13 17.15
CA VAL A 46 12.76 0.22 17.89
C VAL A 46 12.97 1.50 18.68
N GLU A 47 14.06 1.61 19.44
CA GLU A 47 14.40 2.82 20.19
C GLU A 47 14.57 4.04 19.28
N ALA A 48 15.27 3.88 18.15
CA ALA A 48 15.45 4.97 17.18
C ALA A 48 14.13 5.40 16.52
N GLN A 49 13.16 4.49 16.38
CA GLN A 49 11.86 4.80 15.82
C GLN A 49 10.96 5.50 16.85
N GLU A 50 10.96 5.04 18.09
CA GLU A 50 10.20 5.66 19.18
C GLU A 50 10.70 7.08 19.49
N ALA A 51 12.02 7.29 19.49
CA ALA A 51 12.61 8.62 19.68
C ALA A 51 12.20 9.61 18.58
N LYS A 52 12.15 9.14 17.32
CA LYS A 52 11.68 9.98 16.19
C LYS A 52 10.21 10.33 16.32
N PHE A 53 9.39 9.36 16.72
CA PHE A 53 7.95 9.58 16.89
C PHE A 53 7.64 10.55 18.04
N GLN A 54 8.37 10.45 19.16
CA GLN A 54 8.24 11.40 20.27
C GLN A 54 8.71 12.82 19.91
N ALA A 55 9.80 12.95 19.15
CA ALA A 55 10.25 14.25 18.66
C ALA A 55 9.22 14.90 17.73
N GLU A 56 8.62 14.11 16.83
CA GLU A 56 7.57 14.59 15.92
C GLU A 56 6.30 15.03 16.67
N LEU A 57 5.90 14.30 17.71
CA LEU A 57 4.78 14.69 18.58
C LEU A 57 5.06 15.99 19.35
N ALA A 58 6.26 16.16 19.91
CA ALA A 58 6.65 17.37 20.61
C ALA A 58 6.68 18.59 19.67
N GLU A 59 7.18 18.43 18.44
CA GLU A 59 7.13 19.48 17.42
C GLU A 59 5.70 19.83 16.98
N ALA A 60 4.81 18.83 16.92
CA ALA A 60 3.41 19.02 16.59
C ALA A 60 2.65 19.77 17.71
N GLU A 61 2.92 19.47 18.98
CA GLU A 61 2.34 20.19 20.13
C GLU A 61 2.82 21.64 20.18
N LEU A 62 4.10 21.89 19.94
CA LEU A 62 4.68 23.23 19.94
C LEU A 62 4.11 24.10 18.80
N LYS A 63 3.89 23.51 17.62
CA LYS A 63 3.16 24.17 16.51
C LYS A 63 1.68 24.42 16.84
N ALA A 64 1.01 23.48 17.50
CA ALA A 64 -0.39 23.63 17.91
C ALA A 64 -0.56 24.73 18.97
N GLU A 65 0.43 24.90 19.86
CA GLU A 65 0.43 25.94 20.89
C GLU A 65 0.72 27.33 20.30
N GLN A 66 1.66 27.42 19.36
CA GLN A 66 1.91 28.66 18.59
C GLN A 66 0.68 29.08 17.76
N ALA A 67 -0.06 28.12 17.17
CA ALA A 67 -1.30 28.39 16.45
C ALA A 67 -2.44 28.87 17.37
N LYS A 68 -2.46 28.45 18.65
CA LYS A 68 -3.42 28.93 19.65
C LYS A 68 -3.08 30.34 20.14
N GLN A 69 -1.80 30.67 20.32
CA GLN A 69 -1.39 32.01 20.74
C GLN A 69 -1.58 33.07 19.64
N ALA A 70 -1.48 32.69 18.35
CA ALA A 70 -1.78 33.59 17.23
C ALA A 70 -3.27 33.95 17.09
N LYS A 71 -4.20 33.22 17.72
CA LYS A 71 -5.64 33.49 17.67
C LYS A 71 -6.17 34.40 18.79
N ALA A 72 -5.35 34.78 19.78
CA ALA A 72 -5.78 35.58 20.94
C ALA A 72 -5.43 37.08 20.87
N LYS A 73 -4.73 37.54 19.82
CA LYS A 73 -4.44 38.97 19.58
C LYS A 73 -4.81 39.35 18.15
N GLY A 74 -6.05 39.75 17.95
CA GLY A 74 -6.51 40.24 16.64
C GLY A 74 -8.03 40.31 16.56
N ALA A 75 -8.65 41.13 17.40
CA ALA A 75 -9.98 41.64 17.14
C ALA A 75 -9.87 42.95 16.34
N ASP A 76 -10.80 43.12 15.40
CA ASP A 76 -11.10 44.30 14.59
C ASP A 76 -10.31 44.48 13.28
N VAL A 77 -10.95 44.16 12.15
CA VAL A 77 -11.32 45.10 11.07
C VAL A 77 -12.30 44.38 10.11
N LYS A 78 -13.44 45.04 9.86
CA LYS A 78 -14.46 44.72 8.83
C LYS A 78 -13.87 44.67 7.42
N GLN A 79 -14.03 43.55 6.70
CA GLN A 79 -14.12 43.55 5.23
C GLN A 79 -14.77 42.26 4.71
N PRO A 80 -15.94 42.29 4.05
CA PRO A 80 -16.44 41.15 3.29
C PRO A 80 -15.65 41.06 1.98
N ALA A 81 -14.52 40.36 2.00
CA ALA A 81 -13.86 39.92 0.78
C ALA A 81 -14.60 38.68 0.27
N VAL A 82 -15.35 38.87 -0.83
CA VAL A 82 -15.87 37.77 -1.65
C VAL A 82 -14.68 36.98 -2.15
N GLN A 83 -14.35 35.88 -1.46
CA GLN A 83 -13.46 34.87 -2.01
C GLN A 83 -14.21 34.21 -3.18
N PRO A 84 -13.60 34.07 -4.36
CA PRO A 84 -14.12 33.18 -5.38
C PRO A 84 -14.11 31.78 -4.77
N GLN A 85 -15.28 31.26 -4.38
CA GLN A 85 -15.39 29.86 -4.03
C GLN A 85 -14.91 29.07 -5.27
N PRO A 86 -13.88 28.22 -5.16
CA PRO A 86 -13.56 27.33 -6.26
C PRO A 86 -14.86 26.57 -6.60
N PRO A 87 -15.23 26.48 -7.89
CA PRO A 87 -16.46 25.84 -8.29
C PRO A 87 -16.51 24.48 -7.61
N LYS A 88 -17.54 24.25 -6.80
CA LYS A 88 -17.75 22.95 -6.16
C LYS A 88 -17.78 21.93 -7.30
N PRO A 89 -16.86 20.94 -7.31
CA PRO A 89 -16.82 19.97 -8.39
C PRO A 89 -18.20 19.33 -8.47
N GLN A 90 -18.74 19.27 -9.68
CA GLN A 90 -20.05 18.69 -9.91
C GLN A 90 -20.00 17.23 -9.45
N PRO A 91 -21.09 16.65 -8.90
CA PRO A 91 -21.09 15.27 -8.40
C PRO A 91 -20.50 14.27 -9.40
N ASP A 92 -20.78 14.48 -10.69
CA ASP A 92 -20.29 13.67 -11.81
C ASP A 92 -18.76 13.72 -11.98
N GLU A 93 -18.15 14.87 -11.66
CA GLU A 93 -16.71 15.10 -11.75
C GLU A 93 -15.96 14.42 -10.59
N ILE A 94 -16.57 14.38 -9.41
CA ILE A 94 -16.03 13.67 -8.24
C ILE A 94 -16.03 12.16 -8.49
N GLU A 95 -17.10 11.63 -9.10
CA GLU A 95 -17.21 10.21 -9.39
C GLU A 95 -16.20 9.78 -10.46
N GLN A 96 -16.01 10.58 -11.51
CA GLN A 96 -14.95 10.36 -12.50
C GLN A 96 -13.54 10.41 -11.89
N LEU A 97 -13.27 11.38 -11.03
CA LEU A 97 -11.99 11.47 -10.31
C LEU A 97 -11.75 10.23 -9.42
N GLN A 98 -12.77 9.77 -8.70
CA GLN A 98 -12.68 8.57 -7.87
C GLN A 98 -12.43 7.31 -8.70
N GLN A 99 -13.11 7.15 -9.83
CA GLN A 99 -12.90 6.02 -10.75
C GLN A 99 -11.46 6.01 -11.30
N ASN A 100 -10.93 7.18 -11.67
CA ASN A 100 -9.55 7.33 -12.12
C ASN A 100 -8.53 6.97 -11.01
N LEU A 101 -8.79 7.40 -9.77
CA LEU A 101 -7.93 7.07 -8.63
C LEU A 101 -7.94 5.57 -8.30
N GLN A 102 -9.10 4.92 -8.42
CA GLN A 102 -9.21 3.48 -8.21
C GLN A 102 -8.41 2.70 -9.26
N ALA A 103 -8.57 3.05 -10.54
CA ALA A 103 -7.81 2.44 -11.63
C ALA A 103 -6.29 2.61 -11.43
N GLN A 104 -5.86 3.81 -11.02
CA GLN A 104 -4.46 4.12 -10.77
C GLN A 104 -3.88 3.29 -9.62
N LYS A 105 -4.62 3.17 -8.50
CA LYS A 105 -4.20 2.35 -7.35
C LYS A 105 -4.08 0.88 -7.73
N LEU A 106 -5.03 0.36 -8.49
CA LEU A 106 -5.03 -1.03 -8.96
C LEU A 106 -3.84 -1.29 -9.90
N TYR A 107 -3.50 -0.32 -10.75
CA TYR A 107 -2.32 -0.39 -11.60
C TYR A 107 -1.01 -0.42 -10.78
N GLN A 108 -0.89 0.40 -9.74
CA GLN A 108 0.28 0.37 -8.85
C GLN A 108 0.47 -1.00 -8.17
N TRP A 109 -0.64 -1.65 -7.78
CA TRP A 109 -0.60 -3.02 -7.26
C TRP A 109 -0.18 -4.02 -8.33
N ALA A 110 -0.70 -3.92 -9.55
CA ALA A 110 -0.30 -4.76 -10.68
C ALA A 110 1.20 -4.66 -10.96
N GLU A 111 1.76 -3.45 -10.94
CA GLU A 111 3.19 -3.21 -11.16
C GLU A 111 4.07 -3.77 -10.04
N THR A 112 3.61 -3.64 -8.79
CA THR A 112 4.29 -4.20 -7.63
C THR A 112 4.32 -5.73 -7.70
N GLU A 113 3.18 -6.35 -7.98
CA GLU A 113 3.08 -7.80 -8.19
C GLU A 113 3.91 -8.26 -9.40
N PHE A 114 3.98 -7.48 -10.47
CA PHE A 114 4.87 -7.78 -11.60
C PHE A 114 6.34 -7.84 -11.17
N ARG A 115 6.79 -6.85 -10.36
CA ARG A 115 8.15 -6.83 -9.81
C ARG A 115 8.42 -8.02 -8.89
N ILE A 116 7.43 -8.42 -8.08
CA ILE A 116 7.54 -9.59 -7.20
C ILE A 116 7.60 -10.88 -8.02
N ALA A 117 6.75 -11.02 -9.04
CA ALA A 117 6.67 -12.19 -9.91
C ALA A 117 7.94 -12.43 -10.74
N ARG A 118 8.80 -11.41 -10.90
CA ARG A 118 10.13 -11.58 -11.50
C ARG A 118 11.11 -12.35 -10.61
N LYS A 119 10.85 -12.45 -9.31
CA LYS A 119 11.66 -13.25 -8.38
C LYS A 119 11.41 -14.75 -8.61
N PRO A 120 12.42 -15.61 -8.38
CA PRO A 120 12.23 -17.06 -8.47
C PRO A 120 11.11 -17.53 -7.53
N LEU A 121 10.38 -18.57 -7.95
CA LEU A 121 9.26 -19.19 -7.23
C LEU A 121 8.01 -18.32 -7.04
N MET A 122 8.02 -17.06 -7.48
CA MET A 122 6.84 -16.19 -7.47
C MET A 122 6.03 -16.31 -8.76
N SER A 123 4.75 -15.94 -8.70
CA SER A 123 3.76 -16.18 -9.75
C SER A 123 3.24 -14.87 -10.33
N TYR A 124 3.06 -14.81 -11.66
CA TYR A 124 2.47 -13.66 -12.34
C TYR A 124 0.94 -13.60 -12.21
N LYS A 125 0.30 -14.62 -11.61
CA LYS A 125 -1.16 -14.75 -11.55
C LYS A 125 -1.86 -13.48 -11.01
N ARG A 126 -1.36 -12.91 -9.92
CA ARG A 126 -1.97 -11.71 -9.32
C ARG A 126 -1.83 -10.48 -10.21
N CYS A 127 -0.65 -10.28 -10.78
CA CYS A 127 -0.40 -9.21 -11.74
C CYS A 127 -1.36 -9.30 -12.93
N VAL A 128 -1.51 -10.50 -13.52
CA VAL A 128 -2.43 -10.72 -14.65
C VAL A 128 -3.88 -10.44 -14.26
N ASN A 129 -4.31 -10.90 -13.08
CA ASN A 129 -5.67 -10.64 -12.59
C ASN A 129 -5.95 -9.15 -12.42
N PHE A 130 -5.03 -8.40 -11.81
CA PHE A 130 -5.19 -6.95 -11.69
C PHE A 130 -5.23 -6.26 -13.05
N CYS A 131 -4.38 -6.65 -14.00
CA CYS A 131 -4.42 -6.10 -15.36
C CYS A 131 -5.77 -6.36 -16.05
N ARG A 132 -6.31 -7.59 -15.94
CA ARG A 132 -7.63 -7.93 -16.47
C ARG A 132 -8.74 -7.11 -15.81
N GLU A 133 -8.68 -6.95 -14.50
CA GLU A 133 -9.65 -6.15 -13.77
C GLU A 133 -9.65 -4.68 -14.23
N ILE A 134 -8.48 -4.09 -14.44
CA ILE A 134 -8.36 -2.72 -14.96
C ILE A 134 -8.96 -2.61 -16.37
N ILE A 135 -8.63 -3.56 -17.26
CA ILE A 135 -9.12 -3.56 -18.64
C ILE A 135 -10.63 -3.77 -18.69
N GLN A 136 -11.19 -4.61 -17.80
CA GLN A 136 -12.63 -4.87 -17.74
C GLN A 136 -13.43 -3.70 -17.16
N LYS A 137 -12.94 -3.09 -16.07
CA LYS A 137 -13.66 -2.02 -15.37
C LYS A 137 -13.49 -0.65 -16.03
N TRP A 138 -12.32 -0.39 -16.60
CA TRP A 138 -11.96 0.91 -17.17
C TRP A 138 -11.27 0.76 -18.54
N PRO A 139 -11.92 0.14 -19.55
CA PRO A 139 -11.29 -0.22 -20.83
C PRO A 139 -10.66 0.96 -21.60
N ASP A 140 -11.25 2.15 -21.44
CA ASP A 140 -10.86 3.39 -22.13
C ASP A 140 -9.94 4.29 -21.30
N SER A 141 -9.58 3.87 -20.07
CA SER A 141 -8.65 4.63 -19.22
C SER A 141 -7.20 4.54 -19.71
N ALA A 142 -6.39 5.53 -19.35
CA ALA A 142 -4.95 5.49 -19.59
C ALA A 142 -4.30 4.29 -18.85
N GLU A 143 -4.89 3.89 -17.73
CA GLU A 143 -4.46 2.80 -16.87
C GLU A 143 -4.69 1.45 -17.55
N ALA A 144 -5.79 1.29 -18.29
CA ALA A 144 -5.99 0.10 -19.12
C ALA A 144 -4.95 0.02 -20.24
N ALA A 145 -4.61 1.12 -20.91
CA ALA A 145 -3.52 1.12 -21.89
C ALA A 145 -2.18 0.70 -21.26
N LYS A 146 -1.87 1.19 -20.06
CA LYS A 146 -0.68 0.77 -19.31
C LYS A 146 -0.75 -0.71 -18.90
N ALA A 147 -1.91 -1.21 -18.48
CA ALA A 147 -2.12 -2.62 -18.11
C ALA A 147 -1.90 -3.56 -19.31
N ARG A 148 -2.40 -3.20 -20.51
CA ARG A 148 -2.13 -3.93 -21.76
C ARG A 148 -0.63 -3.99 -22.07
N VAL A 149 0.09 -2.88 -21.90
CA VAL A 149 1.56 -2.84 -22.01
C VAL A 149 2.24 -3.74 -20.97
N LEU A 150 1.75 -3.74 -19.73
CA LEU A 150 2.31 -4.55 -18.65
C LEU A 150 2.14 -6.06 -18.94
N LEU A 151 0.99 -6.48 -19.48
CA LEU A 151 0.75 -7.85 -19.95
C LEU A 151 1.74 -8.25 -21.06
N ARG A 152 2.04 -7.34 -21.99
CA ARG A 152 3.08 -7.55 -23.02
C ARG A 152 4.50 -7.66 -22.47
N ARG A 153 4.74 -7.28 -21.22
CA ARG A 153 6.06 -7.47 -20.56
C ARG A 153 6.17 -8.81 -19.83
N VAL A 154 5.06 -9.50 -19.61
CA VAL A 154 5.07 -10.85 -19.01
C VAL A 154 5.84 -11.80 -19.93
N PRO A 155 6.75 -12.66 -19.42
CA PRO A 155 7.46 -13.62 -20.26
C PRO A 155 6.51 -14.60 -20.96
N GLU A 156 6.82 -14.97 -22.21
CA GLU A 156 5.93 -15.76 -23.07
C GLU A 156 5.50 -17.11 -22.44
N ARG A 157 6.40 -17.76 -21.69
CA ARG A 157 6.08 -18.99 -20.94
C ARG A 157 4.87 -18.82 -20.01
N TYR A 158 4.77 -17.67 -19.35
CA TYR A 158 3.66 -17.38 -18.43
C TYR A 158 2.43 -16.86 -19.16
N ARG A 159 2.60 -16.21 -20.32
CA ARG A 159 1.44 -15.84 -21.16
C ARG A 159 0.66 -17.08 -21.58
N LYS A 160 1.37 -18.13 -22.00
CA LYS A 160 0.77 -19.43 -22.33
C LYS A 160 0.17 -20.10 -21.10
N GLN A 161 0.82 -20.02 -19.95
CA GLN A 161 0.31 -20.59 -18.70
C GLN A 161 -1.00 -19.94 -18.21
N TYR A 162 -1.15 -18.62 -18.36
CA TYR A 162 -2.33 -17.87 -17.90
C TYR A 162 -3.30 -17.50 -19.02
N ASN A 163 -3.09 -18.04 -20.23
CA ASN A 163 -3.89 -17.76 -21.42
C ASN A 163 -4.09 -16.26 -21.66
N ILE A 164 -3.01 -15.48 -21.62
CA ILE A 164 -3.08 -14.05 -21.96
C ILE A 164 -3.27 -13.94 -23.47
N THR A 165 -4.38 -13.34 -23.89
CA THR A 165 -4.74 -13.22 -25.31
C THR A 165 -4.14 -11.97 -25.95
N ASP A 166 -4.03 -11.96 -27.28
CA ASP A 166 -3.56 -10.79 -28.02
C ASP A 166 -4.53 -9.59 -27.92
N GLU A 167 -5.82 -9.88 -27.76
CA GLU A 167 -6.85 -8.87 -27.47
C GLU A 167 -6.59 -8.18 -26.12
N GLU A 168 -6.28 -8.96 -25.07
CA GLU A 168 -5.91 -8.42 -23.75
C GLU A 168 -4.62 -7.60 -23.79
N MET A 169 -3.72 -7.90 -24.73
CA MET A 169 -2.47 -7.16 -24.93
C MET A 169 -2.62 -5.95 -25.85
N GLY A 170 -3.75 -5.81 -26.53
CA GLY A 170 -3.99 -4.77 -27.53
C GLY A 170 -3.12 -4.94 -28.78
N THR A 171 -2.80 -6.17 -29.16
CA THR A 171 -1.98 -6.51 -30.33
C THR A 171 -2.76 -7.22 -31.44
N SER A 172 -4.06 -7.42 -31.28
CA SER A 172 -4.95 -7.86 -32.37
C SER A 172 -5.09 -6.73 -33.39
N ASN A 173 -4.34 -6.80 -34.48
CA ASN A 173 -4.59 -6.05 -35.72
C ASN A 173 -5.58 -6.82 -36.60
#